data_AF-A0A177WYR9-F1
#
_entry.id   AF-A0A177WYR9-F1
#
_cell.length_a   1.000
_cell.length_b   1.000
_cell.length_c   1.000
_cell.angle_alpha   90.00
_cell.angle_beta   90.00
_cell.angle_gamma   90.00
#
_symmetry.space_group_name_H-M   'P 1'
#
loop_
_entity.id
_entity.type
_entity.pdbx_description
1 polymer ?
#
loop_
_entity_poly.entity_id
_entity_poly.type
_entity_poly.pdbx_seq_one_letter_code
_entity_poly.pdbx_strand_id
1 'polypeptide(L)'
;MNARRWTIMINRMNMIRTTLYSRNTTSTIHTALQSFQKHSIASKPNTINHQRKPTVQTITPLPDNIDDSIQPELPGTHCWKCHHYEPPSLVDNSQQLQIPSRLFCKNTQCAVLQPLQRPPPNHFALLMPEKYSQLNDELLHNAFQVDLADLKRRYRGLQQMLHPDNFTTKSNQERLLSEEQSTLVNKAYQTLRDPLTRAQYMLDMYGVGISESTSINEPQFLAQIMDIQESIESAENDVQVINQIKSDNQVEIQKAEKSIAACFRQSDLDGAKQATIKMQYLRTIDTLINEKQ
;
A
#
# COMPACT_ATOMS: atom_id res chain seq x y z
N MET A 1 -23.01 35.07 -1.33
CA MET A 1 -22.54 34.08 -0.33
C MET A 1 -21.02 34.22 -0.19
N ASN A 2 -20.51 34.27 1.03
CA ASN A 2 -19.24 34.95 1.34
C ASN A 2 -18.03 33.99 1.26
N ALA A 3 -16.98 34.34 0.49
CA ALA A 3 -15.76 33.54 0.30
C ALA A 3 -15.05 33.17 1.62
N ARG A 4 -15.27 33.93 2.70
CA ARG A 4 -14.80 33.61 4.05
C ARG A 4 -15.44 32.35 4.64
N ARG A 5 -16.71 32.08 4.32
CA ARG A 5 -17.44 30.90 4.80
C ARG A 5 -16.92 29.63 4.12
N TRP A 6 -16.51 29.74 2.85
CA TRP A 6 -15.80 28.72 2.08
C TRP A 6 -14.45 28.34 2.69
N THR A 7 -13.61 29.32 3.01
CA THR A 7 -12.29 29.05 3.63
C THR A 7 -12.41 28.39 5.00
N ILE A 8 -13.41 28.80 5.79
CA ILE A 8 -13.67 28.24 7.13
C ILE A 8 -14.12 26.77 7.03
N MET A 9 -15.01 26.43 6.10
CA MET A 9 -15.47 25.05 5.93
C MET A 9 -14.38 24.12 5.37
N ILE A 10 -13.58 24.58 4.40
CA ILE A 10 -12.43 23.82 3.89
C ILE A 10 -11.38 23.59 4.99
N ASN A 11 -11.11 24.60 5.83
CA ASN A 11 -10.20 24.45 6.97
C ASN A 11 -10.76 23.50 8.04
N ARG A 12 -12.09 23.47 8.21
CA ARG A 12 -12.77 22.54 9.13
C ARG A 12 -12.72 21.09 8.61
N MET A 13 -12.83 20.88 7.29
CA MET A 13 -12.60 19.58 6.62
C MET A 13 -11.16 19.08 6.83
N ASN A 14 -10.16 19.96 6.75
CA ASN A 14 -8.76 19.61 7.01
C ASN A 14 -8.49 19.34 8.51
N MET A 15 -9.20 20.02 9.44
CA MET A 15 -9.04 19.81 10.88
C MET A 15 -9.68 18.53 11.42
N ILE A 16 -10.88 18.16 10.97
CA ILE A 16 -11.53 16.90 11.41
C ILE A 16 -10.75 15.68 10.90
N ARG A 17 -10.04 15.83 9.77
CA ARG A 17 -9.26 14.77 9.14
C ARG A 17 -7.85 14.59 9.75
N THR A 18 -7.22 15.67 10.21
CA THR A 18 -5.91 15.62 10.90
C THR A 18 -6.00 14.99 12.30
N THR A 19 -7.11 15.14 13.01
CA THR A 19 -7.32 14.53 14.33
C THR A 19 -7.53 13.01 14.28
N LEU A 20 -8.06 12.47 13.17
CA LEU A 20 -8.23 11.03 12.95
C LEU A 20 -6.93 10.32 12.54
N TYR A 21 -6.03 10.98 11.80
CA TYR A 21 -4.72 10.41 11.44
C TYR A 21 -3.67 10.54 12.57
N SER A 22 -3.77 11.60 13.39
CA SER A 22 -2.91 11.83 14.57
C SER A 22 -3.10 10.77 15.65
N ARG A 23 -4.32 10.25 15.85
CA ARG A 23 -4.60 9.20 16.86
C ARG A 23 -4.01 7.82 16.52
N ASN A 24 -3.66 7.57 15.25
CA ASN A 24 -3.03 6.30 14.82
C ASN A 24 -1.52 6.39 14.61
N THR A 25 -0.90 7.56 14.78
CA THR A 25 0.55 7.76 14.50
C THR A 25 1.36 8.29 15.69
N THR A 26 0.70 8.75 16.76
CA THR A 26 1.38 9.42 17.88
C THR A 26 2.01 8.50 18.92
N SER A 27 1.72 7.20 18.95
CA SER A 27 2.31 6.29 19.94
C SER A 27 3.66 5.68 19.54
N THR A 28 4.01 5.64 18.23
CA THR A 28 5.15 4.85 17.76
C THR A 28 6.36 5.70 17.35
N ILE A 29 6.15 6.96 16.95
CA ILE A 29 7.23 7.84 16.45
C ILE A 29 8.02 8.50 17.59
N HIS A 30 7.38 8.79 18.73
CA HIS A 30 8.07 9.46 19.85
C HIS A 30 9.13 8.56 20.53
N THR A 31 8.95 7.23 20.48
CA THR A 31 9.91 6.27 21.08
C THR A 31 11.13 6.01 20.19
N ALA A 32 11.04 6.26 18.87
CA ALA A 32 12.13 6.03 17.92
C ALA A 32 13.10 7.24 17.79
N LEU A 33 12.64 8.46 18.06
CA LEU A 33 13.49 9.66 17.98
C LEU A 33 14.39 9.85 19.21
N GLN A 34 14.03 9.27 20.36
CA GLN A 34 14.84 9.38 21.60
C GLN A 34 16.03 8.42 21.65
N SER A 35 16.08 7.38 20.80
CA SER A 35 17.21 6.44 20.71
C SER A 35 18.32 6.90 19.77
N PHE A 36 18.00 7.73 18.77
CA PHE A 36 18.98 8.23 17.78
C PHE A 36 19.84 9.40 18.30
N GLN A 37 19.43 10.10 19.36
CA GLN A 37 20.13 11.29 19.86
C GLN A 37 21.26 10.99 20.87
N LYS A 38 21.54 9.72 21.20
CA LYS A 38 22.57 9.33 22.20
C LYS A 38 23.92 8.88 21.62
N HIS A 39 24.10 8.80 20.30
CA HIS A 39 25.36 8.37 19.67
C HIS A 39 25.96 9.38 18.69
N SER A 40 26.13 10.63 19.12
CA SER A 40 26.96 11.59 18.40
C SER A 40 27.79 12.44 19.36
N ILE A 41 28.94 11.92 19.78
CA ILE A 41 30.00 12.74 20.39
C ILE A 41 31.38 12.29 19.85
N ALA A 42 32.13 13.30 19.40
CA ALA A 42 33.58 13.40 19.22
C ALA A 42 34.25 12.84 17.96
N SER A 43 34.54 13.74 17.02
CA SER A 43 35.87 13.82 16.38
C SER A 43 36.15 15.24 15.84
N LYS A 44 37.27 15.80 16.29
CA LYS A 44 37.79 17.17 16.02
C LYS A 44 38.18 17.38 14.54
N PRO A 45 38.29 18.63 14.04
CA PRO A 45 38.67 18.91 12.67
C PRO A 45 40.20 18.80 12.51
N ASN A 46 40.66 18.03 11.52
CA ASN A 46 42.07 18.00 11.15
C ASN A 46 42.30 18.71 9.82
N THR A 47 43.37 19.48 9.80
CA THR A 47 43.79 20.45 8.80
C THR A 47 44.20 19.80 7.48
N ILE A 48 43.86 20.49 6.39
CA ILE A 48 44.25 20.17 5.01
C ILE A 48 45.77 20.33 4.89
N ASN A 49 46.47 19.28 4.46
CA ASN A 49 47.85 19.41 4.00
C ASN A 49 47.97 18.83 2.58
N HIS A 50 48.24 19.73 1.62
CA HIS A 50 48.60 19.39 0.25
C HIS A 50 49.95 18.67 0.24
N GLN A 51 50.00 17.47 -0.36
CA GLN A 51 51.07 16.93 -1.21
C GLN A 51 51.12 15.41 -1.08
N ARG A 52 50.61 14.71 -2.10
CA ARG A 52 51.13 13.45 -2.68
C ARG A 52 50.19 13.05 -3.83
N LYS A 53 50.68 13.08 -5.06
CA LYS A 53 49.98 12.49 -6.23
C LYS A 53 49.93 10.96 -6.04
N PRO A 54 48.78 10.28 -6.21
CA PRO A 54 48.75 8.83 -6.23
C PRO A 54 49.31 8.30 -7.57
N THR A 55 50.29 7.41 -7.46
CA THR A 55 50.86 6.64 -8.58
C THR A 55 49.80 5.69 -9.15
N VAL A 56 49.56 5.77 -10.45
CA VAL A 56 48.70 4.83 -11.19
C VAL A 56 49.36 3.45 -11.17
N GLN A 57 48.72 2.47 -10.51
CA GLN A 57 49.10 1.06 -10.64
C GLN A 57 48.41 0.48 -11.87
N THR A 58 49.22 -0.04 -12.79
CA THR A 58 48.79 -0.73 -14.01
C THR A 58 48.01 -2.00 -13.62
N ILE A 59 46.73 -2.06 -13.96
CA ILE A 59 45.90 -3.25 -13.80
C ILE A 59 46.29 -4.23 -14.90
N THR A 60 46.74 -5.44 -14.54
CA THR A 60 46.92 -6.55 -15.49
C THR A 60 45.59 -6.91 -16.15
N PRO A 61 45.55 -7.13 -17.47
CA PRO A 61 44.32 -7.53 -18.15
C PRO A 61 43.84 -8.89 -17.61
N LEU A 62 42.52 -9.04 -17.44
CA LEU A 62 41.90 -10.31 -17.10
C LEU A 62 42.16 -11.36 -18.21
N PRO A 63 42.33 -12.64 -17.86
CA PRO A 63 42.56 -13.69 -18.84
C PRO A 63 41.34 -13.89 -19.76
N ASP A 64 41.59 -14.00 -21.07
CA ASP A 64 40.61 -14.11 -22.16
C ASP A 64 39.83 -15.44 -22.24
N ASN A 65 39.85 -16.27 -21.20
CA ASN A 65 39.13 -17.55 -21.18
C ASN A 65 37.98 -17.50 -20.16
N ILE A 66 36.89 -16.87 -20.56
CA ILE A 66 35.57 -17.15 -19.99
C ILE A 66 35.02 -18.31 -20.83
N ASP A 67 34.83 -19.46 -20.21
CA ASP A 67 34.15 -20.60 -20.81
C ASP A 67 32.70 -20.19 -21.15
N ASP A 68 32.41 -19.96 -22.44
CA ASP A 68 31.10 -19.61 -22.98
C ASP A 68 30.02 -20.71 -22.76
N SER A 69 30.36 -21.81 -22.08
CA SER A 69 29.45 -22.87 -21.66
C SER A 69 28.67 -22.56 -20.38
N ILE A 70 29.03 -21.50 -19.63
CA ILE A 70 28.33 -21.15 -18.39
C ILE A 70 27.12 -20.29 -18.74
N GLN A 71 25.96 -20.94 -18.95
CA GLN A 71 24.69 -20.24 -18.95
C GLN A 71 24.57 -19.42 -17.65
N PRO A 72 24.18 -18.13 -17.70
CA PRO A 72 24.01 -17.35 -16.49
C PRO A 72 22.97 -18.02 -15.60
N GLU A 73 23.41 -18.55 -14.45
CA GLU A 73 22.53 -19.16 -13.46
C GLU A 73 21.48 -18.11 -13.08
N LEU A 74 20.18 -18.44 -13.26
CA LEU A 74 19.11 -17.57 -12.81
C LEU A 74 19.29 -17.31 -11.30
N PRO A 75 19.01 -16.08 -10.82
CA PRO A 75 19.25 -15.73 -9.42
C PRO A 75 18.33 -16.54 -8.49
N GLY A 76 18.89 -17.56 -7.84
CA GLY A 76 18.25 -18.28 -6.75
C GLY A 76 18.41 -17.56 -5.42
N THR A 77 17.64 -17.96 -4.41
CA THR A 77 17.69 -17.37 -3.07
C THR A 77 18.20 -18.37 -2.06
N HIS A 78 19.09 -17.94 -1.18
CA HIS A 78 19.58 -18.78 -0.09
C HIS A 78 18.79 -18.52 1.19
N CYS A 79 18.48 -19.59 1.93
CA CYS A 79 17.90 -19.45 3.25
C CYS A 79 18.87 -18.73 4.19
N TRP A 80 18.42 -17.67 4.87
CA TRP A 80 19.27 -16.87 5.78
C TRP A 80 19.79 -17.65 7.00
N LYS A 81 19.18 -18.79 7.33
CA LYS A 81 19.55 -19.61 8.50
C LYS A 81 20.36 -20.85 8.16
N CYS A 82 19.92 -21.64 7.17
CA CYS A 82 20.57 -22.91 6.82
C CYS A 82 21.35 -22.89 5.51
N HIS A 83 21.37 -21.75 4.81
CA HIS A 83 21.99 -21.59 3.49
C HIS A 83 21.51 -22.60 2.44
N HIS A 84 20.36 -23.24 2.66
CA HIS A 84 19.72 -24.05 1.63
C HIS A 84 19.46 -23.16 0.40
N TYR A 85 20.04 -23.55 -0.73
CA TYR A 85 19.81 -22.91 -2.00
C TYR A 85 18.43 -23.30 -2.51
N GLU A 86 17.60 -22.29 -2.70
CA GLU A 86 16.35 -22.45 -3.40
C GLU A 86 16.55 -21.97 -4.84
N PRO A 87 16.54 -22.87 -5.84
CA PRO A 87 16.60 -22.45 -7.22
C PRO A 87 15.40 -21.55 -7.53
N PRO A 88 15.57 -20.57 -8.43
CA PRO A 88 14.44 -19.81 -8.93
C PRO A 88 13.45 -20.80 -9.53
N SER A 89 12.16 -20.62 -9.26
CA SER A 89 11.11 -21.55 -9.68
C SER A 89 11.15 -21.76 -11.20
N LEU A 90 11.73 -22.86 -11.67
CA LEU A 90 11.68 -23.27 -13.07
C LEU A 90 10.25 -23.76 -13.36
N VAL A 91 9.62 -23.12 -14.34
CA VAL A 91 8.23 -23.38 -14.74
C VAL A 91 8.16 -24.73 -15.46
N ASP A 92 7.35 -25.66 -14.95
CA ASP A 92 7.00 -26.89 -15.64
C ASP A 92 5.81 -26.59 -16.58
N ASN A 93 6.10 -26.28 -17.85
CA ASN A 93 5.24 -26.17 -19.05
C ASN A 93 3.74 -25.81 -18.92
N SER A 94 3.38 -25.05 -17.90
CA SER A 94 2.07 -24.41 -17.73
C SER A 94 2.36 -22.98 -17.26
N GLN A 95 1.89 -22.00 -18.02
CA GLN A 95 2.17 -20.57 -17.88
C GLN A 95 1.91 -20.04 -16.46
N GLN A 96 2.88 -20.18 -15.55
CA GLN A 96 2.78 -19.74 -14.18
C GLN A 96 4.16 -19.32 -13.67
N LEU A 97 4.51 -18.03 -13.79
CA LEU A 97 5.46 -17.44 -12.85
C LEU A 97 4.71 -17.34 -11.53
N GLN A 98 4.85 -18.32 -10.64
CA GLN A 98 4.47 -18.15 -9.25
C GLN A 98 5.61 -17.40 -8.56
N ILE A 99 5.34 -16.20 -8.06
CA ILE A 99 6.24 -15.53 -7.10
C ILE A 99 6.53 -16.56 -6.00
N PRO A 100 7.79 -16.88 -5.67
CA PRO A 100 8.06 -17.85 -4.63
C PRO A 100 7.78 -17.18 -3.28
N SER A 101 6.52 -17.09 -2.86
CA SER A 101 6.19 -16.88 -1.46
C SER A 101 6.28 -18.20 -0.72
N ARG A 102 7.45 -18.86 -0.77
CA ARG A 102 7.76 -19.82 0.29
C ARG A 102 8.21 -19.00 1.49
N LEU A 103 7.19 -18.43 2.15
CA LEU A 103 7.31 -17.68 3.40
C LEU A 103 8.17 -18.45 4.39
N PHE A 104 8.25 -19.78 4.28
CA PHE A 104 9.11 -20.63 5.08
C PHE A 104 10.12 -21.37 4.19
N CYS A 105 11.32 -21.59 4.72
CA CYS A 105 12.37 -22.37 4.08
C CYS A 105 11.88 -23.77 3.68
N LYS A 106 12.19 -24.20 2.46
CA LYS A 106 11.82 -25.54 1.93
C LYS A 106 12.50 -26.69 2.65
N ASN A 107 13.68 -26.44 3.25
CA ASN A 107 14.35 -27.45 4.05
C ASN A 107 13.51 -27.74 5.31
N THR A 108 12.93 -28.93 5.39
CA THR A 108 12.04 -29.36 6.49
C THR A 108 12.72 -29.37 7.85
N GLN A 109 14.05 -29.50 7.89
CA GLN A 109 14.83 -29.39 9.12
C GLN A 109 15.02 -27.95 9.58
N CYS A 110 14.84 -26.97 8.69
CA CYS A 110 14.98 -25.55 8.97
C CYS A 110 13.62 -24.88 9.19
N ALA A 111 12.76 -24.91 8.17
CA ALA A 111 11.39 -24.39 8.16
C ALA A 111 11.22 -22.96 8.71
N VAL A 112 12.27 -22.13 8.72
CA VAL A 112 12.19 -20.77 9.28
C VAL A 112 11.58 -19.79 8.30
N LEU A 113 10.93 -18.76 8.84
CA LEU A 113 10.35 -17.67 8.08
C LEU A 113 11.44 -16.94 7.27
N GLN A 114 11.23 -16.76 5.97
CA GLN A 114 12.15 -16.12 5.03
C GLN A 114 11.78 -14.65 4.80
N PRO A 115 12.77 -13.76 4.55
CA PRO A 115 12.53 -12.41 4.09
C PRO A 115 11.73 -12.38 2.79
N LEU A 116 10.88 -11.36 2.62
CA LEU A 116 10.25 -11.09 1.34
C LEU A 116 11.29 -10.58 0.34
N GLN A 117 11.06 -10.87 -0.94
CA GLN A 117 11.82 -10.26 -2.03
C GLN A 117 11.70 -8.74 -1.97
N ARG A 118 12.76 -8.03 -2.41
CA ARG A 118 12.77 -6.57 -2.50
C ARG A 118 12.85 -6.15 -3.98
N PRO A 119 11.95 -5.27 -4.46
CA PRO A 119 10.79 -4.72 -3.75
C PRO A 119 9.76 -5.82 -3.40
N PRO A 120 8.96 -5.64 -2.32
CA PRO A 120 7.93 -6.61 -1.95
C PRO A 120 6.86 -6.70 -3.05
N PRO A 121 6.16 -7.85 -3.15
CA PRO A 121 5.03 -7.97 -4.07
C PRO A 121 3.97 -6.91 -3.77
N ASN A 122 3.31 -6.42 -4.82
CA ASN A 122 2.17 -5.52 -4.68
C ASN A 122 1.02 -6.20 -3.90
N HIS A 123 0.04 -5.44 -3.43
CA HIS A 123 -1.02 -5.97 -2.56
C HIS A 123 -1.86 -7.08 -3.22
N PHE A 124 -2.09 -6.99 -4.54
CA PHE A 124 -2.80 -8.02 -5.29
C PHE A 124 -1.98 -9.32 -5.38
N ALA A 125 -0.71 -9.21 -5.73
CA ALA A 125 0.21 -10.34 -5.84
C ALA A 125 0.49 -11.00 -4.47
N LEU A 126 0.53 -10.21 -3.40
CA LEU A 126 0.71 -10.71 -2.03
C LEU A 126 -0.49 -11.55 -1.56
N LEU A 127 -1.71 -11.06 -1.80
CA LEU A 127 -2.92 -11.70 -1.30
C LEU A 127 -3.49 -12.73 -2.26
N MET A 128 -3.26 -12.61 -3.56
CA MET A 128 -3.82 -13.46 -4.62
C MET A 128 -2.73 -13.80 -5.67
N PRO A 129 -1.64 -14.47 -5.27
CA PRO A 129 -0.48 -14.70 -6.14
C PRO A 129 -0.84 -15.49 -7.41
N GLU A 130 -1.72 -16.48 -7.34
CA GLU A 130 -2.14 -17.29 -8.49
C GLU A 130 -2.76 -16.45 -9.63
N LYS A 131 -3.39 -15.32 -9.28
CA LYS A 131 -4.08 -14.45 -10.24
C LYS A 131 -3.22 -13.28 -10.69
N TYR A 132 -2.29 -12.82 -9.85
CA TYR A 132 -1.59 -11.55 -10.03
C TYR A 132 -0.06 -11.64 -9.89
N SER A 133 0.51 -12.84 -9.91
CA SER A 133 1.96 -13.03 -9.87
C SER A 133 2.68 -12.49 -11.10
N GLN A 134 2.00 -12.49 -12.25
CA GLN A 134 2.42 -11.84 -13.50
C GLN A 134 1.53 -10.63 -13.77
N LEU A 135 1.43 -9.71 -12.81
CA LEU A 135 0.61 -8.52 -12.99
C LEU A 135 1.06 -7.79 -14.27
N ASN A 136 0.17 -7.73 -15.26
CA ASN A 136 0.29 -6.89 -16.43
C ASN A 136 -0.89 -5.89 -16.43
N ASP A 137 -0.79 -4.85 -17.25
CA ASP A 137 -1.82 -3.79 -17.29
C ASP A 137 -3.21 -4.36 -17.61
N GLU A 138 -3.29 -5.38 -18.47
CA GLU A 138 -4.54 -6.06 -18.83
C GLU A 138 -5.23 -6.75 -17.64
N LEU A 139 -4.47 -7.43 -16.77
CA LEU A 139 -4.98 -8.03 -15.54
C LEU A 139 -5.37 -6.96 -14.53
N LEU A 140 -4.62 -5.86 -14.47
CA LEU A 140 -4.88 -4.76 -13.54
C LEU A 140 -6.15 -3.98 -13.90
N HIS A 141 -6.46 -3.76 -15.19
CA HIS A 141 -7.72 -3.16 -15.64
C HIS A 141 -8.97 -3.89 -15.12
N ASN A 142 -8.89 -5.21 -14.98
CA ASN A 142 -9.98 -6.06 -14.49
C ASN A 142 -9.92 -6.32 -12.98
N ALA A 143 -8.87 -5.86 -12.29
CA ALA A 143 -8.59 -6.20 -10.89
C ALA A 143 -9.45 -5.42 -9.88
N PHE A 144 -10.13 -4.34 -10.29
CA PHE A 144 -10.93 -3.53 -9.37
C PHE A 144 -12.08 -4.33 -8.74
N GLN A 145 -12.67 -5.26 -9.48
CA GLN A 145 -13.67 -6.17 -8.93
C GLN A 145 -12.98 -7.35 -8.23
N VAL A 146 -12.93 -7.27 -6.90
CA VAL A 146 -12.34 -8.30 -6.05
C VAL A 146 -13.45 -9.09 -5.35
N ASP A 147 -13.33 -10.42 -5.36
CA ASP A 147 -14.13 -11.29 -4.50
C ASP A 147 -13.70 -11.09 -3.04
N LEU A 148 -14.52 -10.39 -2.26
CA LEU A 148 -14.24 -10.09 -0.85
C LEU A 148 -14.22 -11.34 0.04
N ALA A 149 -14.94 -12.41 -0.32
CA ALA A 149 -14.93 -13.66 0.42
C ALA A 149 -13.60 -14.39 0.21
N ASP A 150 -13.13 -14.45 -1.04
CA ASP A 150 -11.80 -15.00 -1.35
C ASP A 150 -10.69 -14.17 -0.70
N LEU A 151 -10.74 -12.84 -0.83
CA LEU A 151 -9.80 -11.93 -0.21
C LEU A 151 -9.67 -12.16 1.30
N LYS A 152 -10.82 -12.29 2.00
CA LYS A 152 -10.86 -12.55 3.44
C LYS A 152 -10.31 -13.92 3.81
N ARG A 153 -10.60 -14.96 3.01
CA ARG A 153 -10.06 -16.31 3.20
C ARG A 153 -8.54 -16.31 3.09
N ARG A 154 -7.98 -15.70 2.04
CA ARG A 154 -6.54 -15.63 1.81
C ARG A 154 -5.82 -14.80 2.89
N TYR A 155 -6.41 -13.67 3.28
CA TYR A 155 -5.93 -12.86 4.40
C TYR A 155 -5.81 -13.69 5.70
N ARG A 156 -6.86 -14.44 6.05
CA ARG A 156 -6.86 -15.29 7.26
C ARG A 156 -5.79 -16.37 7.21
N GLY A 157 -5.62 -17.04 6.07
CA GLY A 157 -4.59 -18.06 5.90
C GLY A 157 -3.17 -17.49 6.13
N LEU A 158 -2.87 -16.34 5.53
CA LEU A 158 -1.57 -15.68 5.72
C LEU A 158 -1.37 -15.20 7.16
N GLN A 159 -2.38 -14.56 7.76
CA GLN A 159 -2.31 -14.12 9.16
C GLN A 159 -2.11 -15.29 10.12
N GLN A 160 -2.79 -16.42 9.92
CA GLN A 160 -2.60 -17.61 10.74
C GLN A 160 -1.15 -18.10 10.72
N MET A 161 -0.45 -17.96 9.59
CA MET A 161 0.95 -18.38 9.45
C MET A 161 1.94 -17.33 9.97
N LEU A 162 1.61 -16.04 9.86
CA LEU A 162 2.54 -14.93 10.08
C LEU A 162 2.30 -14.15 11.38
N HIS A 163 1.26 -14.46 12.15
CA HIS A 163 0.92 -13.69 13.35
C HIS A 163 2.07 -13.67 14.37
N PRO A 164 2.45 -12.49 14.92
CA PRO A 164 3.58 -12.35 15.86
C PRO A 164 3.53 -13.28 17.08
N ASP A 165 2.32 -13.59 17.57
CA ASP A 165 2.12 -14.50 18.71
C ASP A 165 2.74 -15.89 18.48
N ASN A 166 2.74 -16.36 17.23
CA ASN A 166 3.33 -17.64 16.86
C ASN A 166 4.87 -17.64 16.92
N PHE A 167 5.49 -16.46 16.97
CA PHE A 167 6.94 -16.28 16.91
C PHE A 167 7.55 -15.78 18.22
N THR A 168 6.76 -15.60 19.28
CA THR A 168 7.20 -15.10 20.59
C THR A 168 8.42 -15.83 21.16
N THR A 169 8.50 -17.15 20.96
CA THR A 169 9.59 -18.02 21.42
C THR A 169 10.67 -18.30 20.35
N LYS A 170 10.52 -17.73 19.14
CA LYS A 170 11.44 -17.91 18.01
C LYS A 170 12.61 -16.92 18.08
N SER A 171 13.55 -17.05 17.15
CA SER A 171 14.70 -16.15 17.04
C SER A 171 14.25 -14.69 16.81
N ASN A 172 15.07 -13.72 17.25
CA ASN A 172 14.78 -12.29 17.06
C ASN A 172 14.53 -11.95 15.57
N GLN A 173 15.28 -12.57 14.66
CA GLN A 173 15.10 -12.37 13.23
C GLN A 173 13.73 -12.86 12.74
N GLU A 174 13.28 -14.06 13.16
CA GLU A 174 11.95 -14.56 12.79
C GLU A 174 10.82 -13.69 13.36
N ARG A 175 10.99 -13.16 14.58
CA ARG A 175 10.03 -12.24 15.19
C ARG A 175 9.87 -10.96 14.37
N LEU A 176 10.99 -10.34 13.97
CA LEU A 176 10.99 -9.14 13.13
C LEU A 176 10.36 -9.40 11.76
N LEU A 177 10.71 -10.53 11.13
CA LEU A 177 10.12 -10.92 9.84
C LEU A 177 8.60 -11.14 9.96
N SER A 178 8.15 -11.79 11.03
CA SER A 178 6.72 -12.02 11.28
C SER A 178 5.96 -10.71 11.47
N GLU A 179 6.51 -9.77 12.25
CA GLU A 179 5.91 -8.46 12.48
C GLU A 179 5.81 -7.63 11.18
N GLU A 180 6.90 -7.55 10.41
CA GLU A 180 6.95 -6.84 9.12
C GLU A 180 5.93 -7.41 8.13
N GLN A 181 5.93 -8.73 7.95
CA GLN A 181 5.07 -9.39 6.96
C GLN A 181 3.60 -9.39 7.37
N SER A 182 3.29 -9.59 8.66
CA SER A 182 1.93 -9.47 9.18
C SER A 182 1.38 -8.06 8.96
N THR A 183 2.18 -7.03 9.22
CA THR A 183 1.81 -5.64 8.97
C THR A 183 1.53 -5.39 7.49
N LEU A 184 2.37 -5.91 6.59
CA LEU A 184 2.17 -5.78 5.15
C LEU A 184 0.89 -6.48 4.69
N VAL A 185 0.60 -7.68 5.18
CA VAL A 185 -0.63 -8.43 4.88
C VAL A 185 -1.86 -7.68 5.37
N ASN A 186 -1.81 -7.09 6.57
CA ASN A 186 -2.89 -6.25 7.11
C ASN A 186 -3.15 -5.03 6.23
N LYS A 187 -2.08 -4.31 5.84
CA LYS A 187 -2.17 -3.16 4.95
C LYS A 187 -2.80 -3.55 3.61
N ALA A 188 -2.29 -4.61 2.97
CA ALA A 188 -2.81 -5.11 1.71
C ALA A 188 -4.30 -5.46 1.80
N TYR A 189 -4.72 -6.13 2.87
CA TYR A 189 -6.11 -6.53 3.05
C TYR A 189 -7.03 -5.31 3.25
N GLN A 190 -6.62 -4.36 4.09
CA GLN A 190 -7.37 -3.12 4.31
C GLN A 190 -7.53 -2.33 3.01
N THR A 191 -6.45 -2.17 2.25
CA THR A 191 -6.45 -1.45 0.97
C THR A 191 -7.30 -2.14 -0.09
N LEU A 192 -7.24 -3.46 -0.24
CA LEU A 192 -8.00 -4.15 -1.28
C LEU A 192 -9.48 -4.39 -0.92
N ARG A 193 -9.82 -4.36 0.38
CA ARG A 193 -11.18 -4.61 0.86
C ARG A 193 -12.10 -3.42 0.59
N ASP A 194 -11.64 -2.20 0.83
CA ASP A 194 -12.45 -1.00 0.64
C ASP A 194 -12.32 -0.47 -0.80
N PRO A 195 -13.43 -0.27 -1.54
CA PRO A 195 -13.38 0.17 -2.94
C PRO A 195 -12.65 1.51 -3.16
N LEU A 196 -12.75 2.46 -2.23
CA LEU A 196 -12.09 3.76 -2.35
C LEU A 196 -10.58 3.61 -2.26
N THR A 197 -10.09 2.97 -1.19
CA THR A 197 -8.65 2.75 -1.01
C THR A 197 -8.07 1.83 -2.08
N ARG A 198 -8.85 0.87 -2.58
CA ARG A 198 -8.47 0.02 -3.72
C ARG A 198 -8.31 0.83 -5.00
N ALA A 199 -9.25 1.73 -5.31
CA ALA A 199 -9.16 2.60 -6.49
C ALA A 199 -7.93 3.50 -6.43
N GLN A 200 -7.68 4.12 -5.27
CA GLN A 200 -6.50 4.97 -5.04
C GLN A 200 -5.21 4.18 -5.23
N TYR A 201 -5.14 2.97 -4.66
CA TYR A 201 -3.98 2.10 -4.81
C TYR A 201 -3.73 1.68 -6.25
N MET A 202 -4.79 1.34 -7.00
CA MET A 202 -4.68 0.99 -8.41
C MET A 202 -4.20 2.19 -9.25
N LEU A 203 -4.70 3.40 -9.00
CA LEU A 203 -4.22 4.60 -9.68
C LEU A 203 -2.76 4.90 -9.35
N ASP A 204 -2.33 4.73 -8.10
CA ASP A 204 -0.94 4.87 -7.68
C ASP A 204 -0.01 3.88 -8.41
N MET A 205 -0.46 2.63 -8.63
CA MET A 205 0.29 1.66 -9.44
C MET A 205 0.45 2.09 -10.90
N TYR A 206 -0.48 2.88 -11.45
CA TYR A 206 -0.35 3.52 -12.77
C TYR A 206 0.44 4.85 -12.73
N GLY A 207 0.98 5.24 -11.57
CA GLY A 207 1.67 6.53 -11.39
C GLY A 207 0.72 7.74 -11.33
N VAL A 208 -0.59 7.51 -11.21
CA VAL A 208 -1.62 8.55 -11.10
C VAL A 208 -1.89 8.84 -9.64
N GLY A 209 -1.16 9.81 -9.08
CA GLY A 209 -1.39 10.28 -7.72
C GLY A 209 -2.72 11.02 -7.56
N ILE A 210 -3.51 10.62 -6.55
CA ILE A 210 -4.59 11.42 -6.00
C ILE A 210 -4.08 12.03 -4.69
N SER A 211 -3.80 13.33 -4.69
CA SER A 211 -3.50 14.04 -3.44
C SER A 211 -4.79 14.41 -2.72
N GLU A 212 -4.73 14.56 -1.39
CA GLU A 212 -5.86 15.03 -0.59
C GLU A 212 -6.32 16.45 -0.97
N SER A 213 -5.45 17.21 -1.64
CA SER A 213 -5.72 18.54 -2.18
C SER A 213 -6.11 18.55 -3.66
N THR A 214 -6.28 17.38 -4.29
CA THR A 214 -6.71 17.32 -5.69
C THR A 214 -8.14 17.82 -5.76
N SER A 215 -8.27 19.11 -6.08
CA SER A 215 -9.55 19.79 -6.14
C SER A 215 -10.39 19.18 -7.25
N ILE A 216 -11.66 18.93 -6.95
CA ILE A 216 -12.69 18.73 -7.97
C ILE A 216 -12.66 19.97 -8.86
N ASN A 217 -12.39 19.79 -10.15
CA ASN A 217 -12.47 20.87 -11.14
C ASN A 217 -13.88 21.00 -11.75
N GLU A 218 -14.89 20.33 -11.16
CA GLU A 218 -16.29 20.35 -11.55
C GLU A 218 -17.13 21.23 -10.59
N PRO A 219 -17.45 22.48 -10.96
CA PRO A 219 -18.20 23.41 -10.10
C PRO A 219 -19.57 22.87 -9.69
N GLN A 220 -20.22 22.10 -10.57
CA GLN A 220 -21.54 21.53 -10.30
C GLN A 220 -21.50 20.47 -9.18
N PHE A 221 -20.45 19.64 -9.15
CA PHE A 221 -20.29 18.64 -8.10
C PHE A 221 -19.95 19.28 -6.75
N LEU A 222 -19.10 20.31 -6.74
CA LEU A 222 -18.81 21.08 -5.52
C LEU A 222 -20.06 21.73 -4.92
N ALA A 223 -20.92 22.33 -5.76
CA ALA A 223 -22.18 22.91 -5.30
C ALA A 223 -23.08 21.85 -4.64
N GLN A 224 -23.23 20.68 -5.28
CA GLN A 224 -24.02 19.58 -4.73
C GLN A 224 -23.53 19.12 -3.35
N ILE A 225 -22.21 19.01 -3.17
CA ILE A 225 -21.64 18.60 -1.87
C ILE A 225 -21.96 19.62 -0.79
N MET A 226 -21.89 20.92 -1.12
CA MET A 226 -22.24 21.98 -0.18
C MET A 226 -23.71 21.95 0.20
N ASP A 227 -24.60 21.78 -0.77
CA ASP A 227 -26.04 21.71 -0.53
C ASP A 227 -26.39 20.51 0.37
N ILE A 228 -25.73 19.36 0.18
CA ILE A 228 -25.90 18.18 1.02
C ILE A 228 -25.37 18.45 2.44
N GLN A 229 -24.22 19.10 2.59
CA GLN A 229 -23.67 19.44 3.90
C GLN A 229 -24.57 20.42 4.67
N GLU A 230 -25.09 21.45 4.00
CA GLU A 230 -26.05 22.39 4.59
C GLU A 230 -27.34 21.67 5.02
N SER A 231 -27.81 20.73 4.20
CA SER A 231 -28.96 19.89 4.55
C SER A 231 -28.71 19.03 5.78
N ILE A 232 -27.51 18.44 5.93
CA ILE A 232 -27.11 17.66 7.11
C ILE A 232 -26.99 18.54 8.36
N GLU A 233 -26.45 19.76 8.22
CA GLU A 233 -26.30 20.70 9.34
C GLU A 233 -27.66 21.21 9.82
N SER A 234 -28.56 21.54 8.89
CA SER A 234 -29.91 22.06 9.15
C SER A 234 -30.88 21.00 9.69
N ALA A 235 -30.58 19.72 9.46
CA ALA A 235 -31.47 18.64 9.87
C ALA A 235 -31.56 18.45 11.40
N GLU A 236 -30.77 19.12 12.25
CA GLU A 236 -30.88 19.18 13.74
C GLU A 236 -31.52 17.95 14.46
N ASN A 237 -31.13 16.74 14.08
CA ASN A 237 -31.62 15.43 14.60
C ASN A 237 -32.98 14.93 14.06
N ASP A 238 -33.49 15.46 12.96
CA ASP A 238 -34.54 14.83 12.17
C ASP A 238 -34.03 13.52 11.57
N VAL A 239 -34.33 12.45 12.29
CA VAL A 239 -33.92 11.07 11.96
C VAL A 239 -34.42 10.67 10.57
N GLN A 240 -35.58 11.16 10.13
CA GLN A 240 -36.13 10.79 8.82
C GLN A 240 -35.32 11.44 7.70
N VAL A 241 -35.02 12.73 7.82
CA VAL A 241 -34.19 13.46 6.85
C VAL A 241 -32.77 12.88 6.80
N ILE A 242 -32.15 12.61 7.96
CA ILE A 242 -30.81 12.01 8.03
C ILE A 242 -30.77 10.62 7.39
N ASN A 243 -31.78 9.78 7.63
CA ASN A 243 -31.86 8.46 7.02
C ASN A 243 -32.08 8.52 5.50
N GLN A 244 -32.86 9.50 5.01
CA GLN A 244 -33.04 9.71 3.58
C GLN A 244 -31.72 10.12 2.91
N ILE A 245 -31.02 11.11 3.46
CA ILE A 245 -29.70 11.54 2.95
C ILE A 245 -28.71 10.38 2.96
N LYS A 246 -28.71 9.55 4.02
CA LYS A 246 -27.87 8.35 4.11
C LYS A 246 -28.17 7.36 2.99
N SER A 247 -29.44 7.08 2.72
CA SER A 247 -29.87 6.18 1.65
C SER A 247 -29.43 6.71 0.28
N ASP A 248 -29.65 8.00 0.01
CA ASP A 248 -29.28 8.62 -1.27
C ASP A 248 -27.76 8.63 -1.48
N ASN A 249 -26.99 8.92 -0.42
CA ASN A 249 -25.53 8.88 -0.47
C ASN A 249 -25.00 7.46 -0.74
N GLN A 250 -25.61 6.42 -0.15
CA GLN A 250 -25.25 5.03 -0.42
C GLN A 250 -25.49 4.64 -1.88
N VAL A 251 -26.57 5.11 -2.49
CA VAL A 251 -26.85 4.90 -3.92
C VAL A 251 -25.77 5.59 -4.78
N GLU A 252 -25.39 6.82 -4.46
CA GLU A 252 -24.32 7.53 -5.17
C GLU A 252 -22.95 6.85 -5.01
N ILE A 253 -22.62 6.30 -3.83
CA ILE A 253 -21.39 5.52 -3.61
C ILE A 253 -21.37 4.29 -4.53
N GLN A 254 -22.48 3.55 -4.61
CA GLN A 254 -22.57 2.37 -5.48
C GLN A 254 -22.44 2.74 -6.97
N LYS A 255 -22.99 3.89 -7.38
CA LYS A 255 -22.82 4.40 -8.75
C LYS A 255 -21.36 4.77 -9.02
N ALA A 256 -20.72 5.47 -8.09
CA ALA A 256 -19.30 5.82 -8.20
C ALA A 256 -18.42 4.57 -8.29
N GLU A 257 -18.70 3.53 -7.50
CA GLU A 257 -17.98 2.26 -7.56
C GLU A 257 -18.10 1.59 -8.94
N LYS A 258 -19.32 1.53 -9.49
CA LYS A 258 -19.55 1.00 -10.85
C LYS A 258 -18.84 1.82 -11.92
N SER A 259 -18.81 3.15 -11.76
CA SER A 259 -18.10 4.06 -12.67
C SER A 259 -16.60 3.82 -12.65
N ILE A 260 -15.99 3.73 -11.45
CA ILE A 260 -14.56 3.41 -11.29
C ILE A 260 -14.23 2.08 -11.96
N ALA A 261 -15.05 1.04 -11.73
CA ALA A 261 -14.87 -0.26 -12.36
C ALA A 261 -14.94 -0.18 -13.90
N ALA A 262 -15.83 0.65 -14.45
CA ALA A 262 -15.94 0.83 -15.89
C ALA A 262 -14.74 1.59 -16.48
N CYS A 263 -14.30 2.66 -15.83
CA CYS A 263 -13.13 3.44 -16.24
C CYS A 263 -11.86 2.58 -16.27
N PHE A 264 -11.60 1.76 -15.23
CA PHE A 264 -10.46 0.85 -15.25
C PHE A 264 -10.53 -0.19 -16.38
N ARG A 265 -11.72 -0.74 -16.68
CA ARG A 265 -11.89 -1.68 -17.81
C ARG A 265 -11.64 -1.03 -19.18
N GLN A 266 -11.84 0.27 -19.29
CA GLN A 266 -11.64 1.05 -20.52
C GLN A 266 -10.26 1.72 -20.57
N SER A 267 -9.39 1.48 -19.56
CA SER A 267 -8.11 2.17 -19.41
C SER A 267 -8.23 3.70 -19.31
N ASP A 268 -9.40 4.21 -18.93
CA ASP A 268 -9.65 5.64 -18.70
C ASP A 268 -9.20 6.03 -17.29
N LEU A 269 -7.90 6.33 -17.15
CA LEU A 269 -7.31 6.67 -15.86
C LEU A 269 -7.78 8.03 -15.34
N ASP A 270 -8.06 9.00 -16.22
CA ASP A 270 -8.56 10.31 -15.83
C ASP A 270 -10.00 10.22 -15.33
N GLY A 271 -10.88 9.48 -16.02
CA GLY A 271 -12.22 9.19 -15.54
C GLY A 271 -12.22 8.40 -14.23
N ALA A 272 -11.34 7.40 -14.10
CA ALA A 272 -11.17 6.66 -12.86
C ALA A 272 -10.72 7.58 -11.71
N LYS A 273 -9.82 8.53 -11.98
CA LYS A 273 -9.38 9.55 -11.01
C LYS A 273 -10.54 10.43 -10.56
N GLN A 274 -11.31 11.00 -11.48
CA GLN A 274 -12.46 11.85 -11.14
C GLN A 274 -13.53 11.08 -10.36
N ALA A 275 -13.86 9.86 -10.78
CA ALA A 275 -14.82 9.01 -10.08
C ALA A 275 -14.34 8.61 -8.67
N THR A 276 -13.04 8.39 -8.49
CA THR A 276 -12.42 8.12 -7.18
C THR A 276 -12.48 9.33 -6.26
N ILE A 277 -12.20 10.53 -6.79
CA ILE A 277 -12.35 11.79 -6.06
C ILE A 277 -13.82 11.96 -5.64
N LYS A 278 -14.78 11.77 -6.56
CA LYS A 278 -16.22 11.80 -6.22
C LYS A 278 -16.57 10.85 -5.08
N MET A 279 -16.10 9.61 -5.12
CA MET A 279 -16.31 8.64 -4.04
C MET A 279 -15.72 9.11 -2.70
N GLN A 280 -14.56 9.77 -2.70
CA GLN A 280 -13.95 10.31 -1.48
C GLN A 280 -14.84 11.35 -0.78
N TYR A 281 -15.53 12.20 -1.54
CA TYR A 281 -16.46 13.16 -0.97
C TYR A 281 -17.73 12.51 -0.43
N LEU A 282 -18.29 11.54 -1.17
CA LEU A 282 -19.44 10.76 -0.69
C LEU A 282 -19.11 10.02 0.62
N ARG A 283 -17.89 9.49 0.77
CA ARG A 283 -17.40 8.93 2.05
C ARG A 283 -17.27 9.98 3.15
N THR A 284 -16.91 11.22 2.81
CA THR A 284 -16.87 12.31 3.79
C THR A 284 -18.27 12.65 4.30
N ILE A 285 -19.26 12.64 3.40
CA ILE A 285 -20.68 12.80 3.75
C ILE A 285 -21.15 11.68 4.70
N ASP A 286 -20.81 10.42 4.42
CA ASP A 286 -21.11 9.30 5.32
C ASP A 286 -20.58 9.54 6.75
N THR A 287 -19.34 10.03 6.88
CA THR A 287 -18.75 10.34 8.20
C THR A 287 -19.55 11.43 8.92
N LEU A 288 -19.91 12.52 8.23
CA LEU A 288 -20.70 13.61 8.79
C LEU A 288 -22.09 13.15 9.24
N ILE A 289 -22.73 12.27 8.47
CA ILE A 289 -24.01 11.66 8.83
C ILE A 289 -23.87 10.83 10.11
N ASN A 290 -22.84 10.00 10.21
CA ASN A 290 -22.63 9.14 11.37
C ASN A 290 -22.28 9.93 12.65
N GLU A 291 -21.70 11.13 12.55
CA GLU A 291 -21.46 12.02 13.70
C GLU A 291 -22.76 12.63 14.27
N LYS A 292 -23.85 12.61 13.50
CA LYS A 292 -25.18 13.13 13.89
C LYS A 292 -26.12 12.05 14.43
N GLN A 293 -25.73 10.76 14.40
CA GLN A 293 -26.47 9.62 14.93
C GLN A 293 -26.04 9.30 16.37
#